data_AF-W1XE90-F1
#
_entry.id   AF-W1XE90-F1
#
_cell.length_a   1.000
_cell.length_b   1.000
_cell.length_c   1.000
_cell.angle_alpha   90.00
_cell.angle_beta   90.00
_cell.angle_gamma   90.00
#
_symmetry.space_group_name_H-M   'P 1'
#
loop_
_entity.id
_entity.type
_entity.pdbx_description
1 polymer ?
#
loop_
_entity_poly.entity_id
_entity_poly.type
_entity_poly.pdbx_seq_one_letter_code
_entity_poly.pdbx_strand_id
1 'polypeptide(L)' 'MKHNAIQPANLEFNAEGTPVSRDFDDVYFSNDNGLEETRYVFLGGNQLEARFPEHPHPLFVVAESGFGTGLNFLTLWQA' A
#
# COMPACT_ATOMS: atom_id res chain seq x y z
N MET A 1 20.46 -18.90 -20.24
CA MET A 1 19.69 -17.67 -20.54
C MET A 1 19.66 -16.82 -19.28
N LYS A 2 19.93 -15.51 -19.36
CA LYS A 2 19.80 -14.61 -18.19
C LYS A 2 18.31 -14.45 -17.88
N HIS A 3 17.85 -15.02 -16.76
CA HIS A 3 16.56 -14.68 -16.18
C HIS A 3 16.77 -13.47 -15.29
N ASN A 4 16.06 -12.37 -15.56
CA ASN A 4 15.98 -11.28 -14.61
C ASN A 4 15.13 -11.74 -13.43
N ALA A 5 15.58 -11.50 -12.20
CA ALA A 5 14.88 -11.91 -10.98
C ALA A 5 13.56 -11.15 -10.74
N ILE A 6 13.27 -10.15 -11.56
CA ILE A 6 12.06 -9.33 -11.51
C ILE A 6 11.47 -9.17 -12.91
N GLN A 7 10.15 -9.11 -12.97
CA GLN A 7 9.36 -8.82 -14.16
C GLN A 7 8.25 -7.82 -13.80
N PRO A 8 7.78 -6.99 -14.75
CA PRO A 8 6.63 -6.12 -14.53
C PRO A 8 5.39 -6.93 -14.12
N ALA A 9 4.54 -6.34 -13.29
CA ALA A 9 3.28 -6.96 -12.87
C ALA A 9 2.34 -7.12 -14.08
N ASN A 10 1.67 -8.28 -14.17
CA ASN A 10 0.60 -8.49 -15.14
C ASN A 10 -0.72 -7.94 -14.59
N LEU A 11 -1.15 -6.80 -15.10
CA LEU A 11 -2.24 -6.00 -14.54
C LEU A 11 -3.47 -5.98 -15.45
N GLU A 12 -4.65 -6.11 -14.84
CA GLU A 12 -5.92 -5.78 -15.46
C GLU A 12 -6.69 -4.78 -14.59
N PHE A 13 -7.62 -4.05 -15.18
CA PHE A 13 -8.64 -3.31 -14.45
C PHE A 13 -9.97 -4.05 -14.57
N ASN A 14 -10.62 -4.32 -13.43
CA ASN A 14 -11.95 -4.94 -13.43
C ASN A 14 -13.02 -3.96 -13.96
N ALA A 15 -14.29 -4.40 -14.00
CA ALA A 15 -15.41 -3.60 -14.49
C ALA A 15 -15.65 -2.29 -13.69
N GLU A 16 -15.15 -2.22 -12.45
CA GLU A 16 -15.24 -1.05 -11.56
C GLU A 16 -14.02 -0.14 -11.66
N GLY A 17 -13.03 -0.50 -12.49
CA GLY A 17 -11.80 0.28 -12.69
C GLY A 17 -10.75 0.05 -11.60
N THR A 18 -10.87 -1.02 -10.81
CA THR A 18 -9.88 -1.37 -9.78
C THR A 18 -8.78 -2.26 -10.36
N PRO A 19 -7.50 -2.00 -10.03
CA PRO A 19 -6.39 -2.84 -10.45
C PRO A 19 -6.45 -4.24 -9.82
N VAL A 20 -6.33 -5.26 -10.68
CA VAL A 20 -6.30 -6.69 -10.35
C VAL A 20 -4.97 -7.28 -10.83
N SER A 21 -4.30 -8.04 -9.98
CA SER A 21 -3.13 -8.81 -10.38
C SER A 21 -3.56 -10.10 -11.06
N ARG A 22 -3.15 -10.31 -12.32
CA ARG A 22 -3.37 -11.58 -13.02
C ARG A 22 -2.50 -12.72 -12.50
N ASP A 23 -1.37 -12.39 -11.86
CA ASP A 23 -0.43 -13.38 -11.34
C ASP A 23 -0.90 -13.98 -10.00
N PHE A 24 -1.71 -13.24 -9.24
CA PHE A 24 -2.25 -13.64 -7.94
C PHE A 24 -3.77 -13.78 -7.90
N ASP A 25 -4.46 -13.39 -8.97
CA ASP A 25 -5.93 -13.41 -9.13
C ASP A 25 -6.68 -12.66 -8.00
N ASP A 26 -6.15 -11.49 -7.62
CA ASP A 26 -6.67 -10.68 -6.52
C ASP A 26 -6.59 -9.18 -6.81
N VAL A 27 -7.46 -8.39 -6.15
CA VAL A 27 -7.46 -6.93 -6.22
C VAL A 27 -6.31 -6.35 -5.39
N TYR A 28 -5.74 -5.22 -5.82
CA TYR A 28 -4.70 -4.55 -5.02
C TYR A 28 -5.26 -3.80 -3.80
N PHE A 29 -6.53 -3.40 -3.84
CA PHE A 29 -7.25 -2.74 -2.75
C PHE A 29 -8.77 -2.88 -2.98
N SER A 30 -9.55 -2.69 -1.91
CA SER A 30 -11.01 -2.70 -1.98
C SER A 30 -11.57 -1.66 -2.97
N ASN A 31 -12.54 -2.07 -3.79
CA ASN A 31 -13.18 -1.20 -4.80
C ASN A 31 -13.89 0.01 -4.17
N ASP A 32 -14.49 -0.18 -2.99
CA ASP A 32 -15.37 0.83 -2.40
C ASP A 32 -14.62 1.85 -1.54
N ASN A 33 -13.68 1.40 -0.70
CA ASN A 33 -13.11 2.23 0.38
C ASN A 33 -11.61 1.99 0.63
N GLY A 34 -10.82 1.66 -0.40
CA GLY A 34 -9.40 1.33 -0.24
C GLY A 34 -8.58 2.38 0.52
N LEU A 35 -8.87 3.68 0.38
CA LEU A 35 -8.17 4.75 1.09
C LEU A 35 -8.48 4.76 2.59
N GLU A 36 -9.76 4.72 2.97
CA GLU A 36 -10.17 4.74 4.38
C GLU A 36 -9.80 3.43 5.10
N GLU A 37 -9.88 2.30 4.39
CA GLU A 37 -9.36 1.03 4.91
C GLU A 37 -7.85 1.11 5.16
N THR A 38 -7.09 1.70 4.24
CA THR A 38 -5.64 1.93 4.41
C THR A 38 -5.34 2.78 5.64
N ARG A 39 -6.08 3.89 5.83
CA ARG A 39 -5.94 4.73 7.03
C ARG A 39 -6.22 3.93 8.29
N TYR A 40 -7.33 3.21 8.33
CA TYR A 40 -7.73 2.46 9.51
C TYR A 40 -6.73 1.34 9.85
N VAL A 41 -6.39 0.50 8.87
CA VAL A 41 -5.57 -0.70 9.08
C VAL A 41 -4.10 -0.35 9.29
N PHE A 42 -3.50 0.47 8.42
CA PHE A 42 -2.06 0.69 8.44
C PHE A 42 -1.66 1.87 9.33
N LEU A 43 -2.31 3.03 9.20
CA LEU A 43 -1.99 4.21 10.01
C LEU A 43 -2.56 4.04 11.43
N GLY A 44 -3.85 3.73 11.53
CA GLY A 44 -4.54 3.49 12.79
C GLY A 44 -4.00 2.26 13.53
N GLY A 45 -3.82 1.14 12.84
CA GLY A 45 -3.26 -0.08 13.44
C GLY A 45 -1.84 0.08 14.01
N ASN A 46 -1.03 0.98 13.44
CA ASN A 46 0.29 1.35 13.98
C ASN A 46 0.26 2.60 14.89
N GLN A 47 -0.92 3.18 15.13
CA GLN A 47 -1.13 4.40 15.92
C GLN A 47 -0.26 5.57 15.45
N LEU A 48 -0.07 5.71 14.14
CA LEU A 48 0.90 6.66 13.59
C LEU A 48 0.55 8.12 13.92
N GLU A 49 -0.72 8.50 13.78
CA GLU A 49 -1.19 9.85 14.10
C GLU A 49 -0.91 10.26 15.56
N ALA A 50 -1.06 9.33 16.50
CA ALA A 50 -0.78 9.57 17.91
C ALA A 50 0.74 9.56 18.21
N ARG A 51 1.52 8.79 17.45
CA ARG A 51 2.96 8.64 17.67
C ARG A 51 3.78 9.76 17.04
N PHE A 52 3.34 10.34 15.92
CA PHE A 52 4.12 11.36 15.20
C PHE A 52 4.49 12.57 16.07
N PRO A 53 3.58 13.21 16.83
CA PRO A 53 3.93 14.37 17.65
C PRO A 53 4.88 14.06 18.80
N GLU A 54 4.81 12.83 19.33
CA GLU A 54 5.56 12.38 20.51
C GLU A 54 6.85 11.60 20.14
N HIS A 55 7.13 11.41 18.85
CA HIS A 55 8.26 10.59 18.41
C HIS A 55 9.59 11.30 18.73
N PRO A 56 10.48 10.70 19.56
CA PRO A 56 11.64 11.39 20.11
C PRO A 56 12.82 11.51 19.13
N HIS A 57 12.67 11.02 17.89
CA HIS A 57 13.73 11.00 16.90
C HIS A 57 13.38 11.88 15.69
N PRO A 58 14.39 12.46 15.02
CA PRO A 58 14.17 13.30 13.84
C PRO A 58 13.73 12.51 12.58
N LEU A 59 13.70 11.18 12.67
CA LEU A 59 13.35 10.28 11.57
C LEU A 59 12.34 9.23 12.04
N PHE A 60 11.27 9.08 11.28
CA PHE A 60 10.30 7.99 11.41
C PHE A 60 10.47 7.04 10.22
N VAL A 61 10.65 5.74 10.49
CA VAL A 61 10.89 4.74 9.44
C VAL A 61 9.76 3.72 9.45
N VAL A 62 9.15 3.51 8.29
CA VAL A 62 8.15 2.45 8.03
C VAL A 62 8.73 1.51 6.99
N ALA A 63 8.56 0.20 7.20
CA ALA A 63 8.95 -0.83 6.24
C ALA A 63 7.70 -1.57 5.77
N GLU A 64 7.62 -1.85 4.47
CA GLU A 64 6.48 -2.49 3.82
C GLU A 64 6.95 -3.72 3.02
N SER A 65 6.25 -4.85 3.16
CA SER A 65 6.61 -6.13 2.51
C SER A 65 5.93 -6.37 1.16
N GLY A 66 5.38 -5.34 0.54
CA GLY A 66 4.73 -5.40 -0.77
C GLY A 66 4.17 -4.04 -1.14
N PHE A 67 4.84 -3.34 -2.06
CA PHE A 67 4.51 -1.94 -2.38
C PHE A 67 3.20 -1.80 -3.18
N GLY A 68 2.90 -2.79 -4.03
CA GLY A 68 1.70 -2.80 -4.85
C GLY A 68 1.52 -1.53 -5.70
N THR A 69 0.38 -0.86 -5.54
CA THR A 69 0.08 0.42 -6.20
C THR A 69 0.68 1.63 -5.48
N GLY A 70 1.31 1.45 -4.31
CA GLY A 70 1.82 2.52 -3.47
C GLY A 70 0.75 3.23 -2.62
N LEU A 71 -0.47 2.67 -2.51
CA LEU A 71 -1.58 3.28 -1.77
C LEU A 71 -1.21 3.56 -0.31
N ASN A 72 -0.60 2.60 0.39
CA ASN A 72 -0.16 2.77 1.77
C ASN A 72 0.88 3.88 1.90
N PHE A 73 1.88 3.89 1.02
CA PHE A 73 2.94 4.90 1.00
C PHE A 73 2.38 6.32 0.78
N LEU A 74 1.50 6.50 -0.21
CA LEU A 74 0.90 7.81 -0.50
C LEU A 74 -0.05 8.26 0.62
N THR A 75 -0.80 7.33 1.21
CA THR A 75 -1.69 7.63 2.35
C THR A 75 -0.90 8.04 3.57
N LEU A 76 0.21 7.36 3.86
CA LEU A 76 1.15 7.72 4.92
C LEU A 76 1.77 9.09 4.70
N TRP A 77 2.17 9.42 3.47
CA TRP A 77 2.76 10.72 3.15
C TRP A 77 1.75 11.87 3.28
N GLN A 78 0.46 11.62 3.02
CA GLN A 78 -0.57 12.64 3.18
C GLN A 78 -0.90 12.95 4.66
N ALA A 79 -0.70 11.99 5.57
CA ALA A 79 -1.18 12.03 6.94
C ALA A 79 -0.43 13.03 7.86
#